data_AF-A0A966YKJ2-F1
#
_entry.id   AF-A0A966YKJ2-F1
#
_cell.length_a   1.000
_cell.length_b   1.000
_cell.length_c   1.000
_cell.angle_alpha   90.00
_cell.angle_beta   90.00
_cell.angle_gamma   90.00
#
_symmetry.space_group_name_H-M   'P 1'
#
loop_
_entity.id
_entity.type
_entity.pdbx_description
1 polymer ?
#
loop_
_entity_poly.entity_id
_entity_poly.type
_entity_poly.pdbx_seq_one_letter_code
_entity_poly.pdbx_strand_id
1 'polypeptide(L)' 'MSQPTPITVAKGDGIGPEIMDATLHILKEAGASLAIEEISIGEQEYLKGNAAGIAPEAFESILRTKV' A
#
# COMPACT_ATOMS: atom_id res chain seq x y z
N MET A 1 -23.03 -10.12 -4.24
CA MET A 1 -21.76 -9.51 -4.71
C MET A 1 -20.67 -9.95 -3.76
N SER A 2 -19.50 -10.36 -4.27
CA SER A 2 -18.36 -10.73 -3.42
C SER A 2 -17.84 -9.50 -2.67
N GLN A 3 -17.40 -9.69 -1.43
CA GLN A 3 -16.75 -8.60 -0.70
C GLN A 3 -15.43 -8.22 -1.40
N PRO A 4 -15.07 -6.92 -1.42
CA PRO A 4 -13.78 -6.49 -1.95
C PRO A 4 -12.63 -7.20 -1.24
N THR A 5 -11.61 -7.61 -2.00
CA THR A 5 -10.43 -8.27 -1.45
C THR A 5 -9.52 -7.23 -0.80
N PRO A 6 -9.21 -7.36 0.50
CA PRO A 6 -8.33 -6.42 1.18
C PRO A 6 -6.88 -6.61 0.71
N ILE A 7 -6.20 -5.51 0.38
CA ILE A 7 -4.79 -5.52 -0.04
C ILE A 7 -4.02 -4.39 0.64
N THR A 8 -2.76 -4.65 1.01
CA THR A 8 -1.86 -3.60 1.48
C THR A 8 -1.16 -2.95 0.30
N VAL A 9 -1.17 -1.61 0.22
CA VAL A 9 -0.46 -0.88 -0.83
C VAL A 9 0.57 0.05 -0.21
N ALA A 10 1.83 -0.24 -0.51
CA ALA A 10 2.94 0.65 -0.29
C ALA A 10 3.21 1.46 -1.57
N LYS A 11 3.02 2.78 -1.51
CA LYS A 11 3.35 3.67 -2.66
C LYS A 11 4.85 3.87 -2.84
N GLY A 12 5.63 3.70 -1.77
CA GLY A 12 7.07 3.92 -1.76
C GLY A 12 7.47 5.38 -1.99
N ASP A 13 8.74 5.59 -2.32
CA ASP A 13 9.34 6.91 -2.50
C ASP A 13 9.70 7.19 -3.98
N GLY A 14 10.19 8.41 -4.26
CA GLY A 14 10.56 8.83 -5.61
C GLY A 14 9.35 8.86 -6.55
N ILE A 15 9.43 8.17 -7.69
CA ILE A 15 8.34 8.06 -8.68
C ILE A 15 7.27 7.02 -8.31
N GLY A 16 7.48 6.28 -7.22
CA GLY A 16 6.57 5.20 -6.78
C GLY A 16 5.11 5.65 -6.63
N PRO A 17 4.82 6.78 -5.94
CA PRO A 17 3.46 7.27 -5.77
C PRO A 17 2.73 7.54 -7.11
N GLU A 18 3.39 8.17 -8.07
CA GLU A 18 2.77 8.51 -9.37
C GLU A 18 2.42 7.26 -10.18
N ILE A 19 3.32 6.26 -10.19
CA ILE A 19 3.11 4.99 -10.87
C ILE A 19 2.02 4.17 -10.17
N MET A 20 2.02 4.15 -8.83
CA MET A 20 1.05 3.40 -8.05
C MET A 20 -0.35 4.00 -8.22
N ASP A 21 -0.50 5.32 -8.15
CA ASP A 21 -1.78 5.98 -8.37
C ASP A 21 -2.36 5.70 -9.77
N ALA A 22 -1.51 5.73 -10.81
CA ALA A 22 -1.91 5.35 -12.17
C ALA A 22 -2.34 3.87 -12.27
N THR A 23 -1.63 2.97 -11.57
CA THR A 23 -1.94 1.54 -11.53
C THR A 23 -3.28 1.28 -10.85
N LEU A 24 -3.49 1.88 -9.67
CA LEU A 24 -4.75 1.78 -8.93
C LEU A 24 -5.92 2.37 -9.71
N HIS A 25 -5.70 3.44 -10.47
CA HIS A 25 -6.68 4.01 -11.36
C HIS A 25 -7.12 3.00 -12.44
N ILE A 26 -6.17 2.36 -13.13
CA ILE A 26 -6.47 1.34 -14.15
C ILE A 26 -7.22 0.16 -13.52
N LEU A 27 -6.80 -0.33 -12.35
CA LEU A 27 -7.45 -1.45 -11.66
C LEU A 27 -8.90 -1.13 -11.28
N LYS A 28 -9.14 0.09 -10.81
CA LYS A 28 -10.48 0.59 -10.49
C LYS A 28 -11.37 0.63 -11.73
N GLU A 29 -10.90 1.23 -12.82
CA GLU A 29 -11.66 1.31 -14.08
C GLU A 29 -11.87 -0.06 -14.74
N ALA A 30 -10.95 -1.01 -14.51
CA ALA A 30 -11.09 -2.40 -14.94
C ALA A 30 -12.10 -3.21 -14.08
N GLY A 31 -12.68 -2.62 -13.03
CA GLY A 31 -13.68 -3.26 -12.17
C GLY A 31 -13.10 -4.18 -11.10
N ALA A 32 -11.83 -4.01 -10.72
CA ALA A 32 -11.25 -4.77 -9.63
C ALA A 32 -11.95 -4.44 -8.29
N SER A 33 -12.46 -5.47 -7.61
CA SER A 33 -13.11 -5.33 -6.30
C SER A 33 -12.06 -5.40 -5.20
N LEU A 34 -11.38 -4.29 -4.93
CA LEU A 34 -10.26 -4.19 -3.97
C LEU A 34 -10.62 -3.25 -2.81
N ALA A 35 -10.29 -3.65 -1.58
CA ALA A 35 -10.28 -2.77 -0.41
C ALA A 35 -8.83 -2.42 -0.09
N ILE A 36 -8.42 -1.22 -0.44
CA ILE A 36 -7.02 -0.79 -0.36
C ILE A 36 -6.72 -0.25 1.03
N GLU A 37 -5.66 -0.77 1.64
CA GLU A 37 -5.06 -0.24 2.86
C GLU A 37 -3.70 0.35 2.51
N GLU A 38 -3.59 1.68 2.50
CA GLU A 38 -2.33 2.35 2.19
C GLU A 38 -1.41 2.36 3.42
N ILE A 39 -0.15 2.01 3.22
CA ILE A 39 0.91 2.12 4.22
C ILE A 39 2.09 2.92 3.68
N SER A 40 2.80 3.60 4.57
CA SER A 40 4.10 4.20 4.26
C SER A 40 5.22 3.23 4.60
N ILE A 41 6.13 3.02 3.66
CA ILE A 41 7.39 2.28 3.83
C ILE A 41 8.47 2.96 2.99
N GLY A 42 9.74 2.64 3.26
CA GLY A 42 10.89 3.08 2.49
C GLY A 42 11.67 4.20 3.17
N GLU A 43 12.23 5.10 2.35
CA GLU A 43 13.09 6.21 2.74
C GLU A 43 12.37 7.15 3.72
N GLN A 44 11.12 7.52 3.45
CA GLN A 44 10.35 8.39 4.36
C GLN A 44 10.24 7.79 5.77
N GLU A 45 10.00 6.49 5.90
CA GLU A 45 9.92 5.84 7.22
C GLU A 45 11.30 5.69 7.87
N TYR A 46 12.33 5.38 7.08
CA TYR A 46 13.71 5.36 7.56
C TYR A 46 14.12 6.71 8.17
N LEU A 47 13.83 7.81 7.48
CA LEU A 47 14.11 9.18 7.94
C LEU A 47 13.32 9.56 9.20
N LYS A 48 12.15 8.93 9.44
CA LYS A 48 11.37 9.09 10.68
C LYS A 48 11.92 8.28 11.85
N GLY A 49 13.03 7.55 11.68
CA GLY A 49 13.67 6.75 12.72
C GLY A 49 13.26 5.27 12.73
N ASN A 50 12.43 4.84 11.79
CA ASN A 50 12.12 3.42 11.61
C ASN A 50 13.27 2.77 10.85
N ALA A 51 14.28 2.25 11.55
CA ALA A 51 15.53 1.77 10.95
C ALA A 51 15.35 0.70 9.84
N ALA A 52 14.25 -0.05 9.85
CA ALA A 52 13.91 -1.02 8.81
C ALA A 52 13.15 -0.42 7.60
N GLY A 53 12.87 0.89 7.62
CA GLY A 53 12.04 1.57 6.62
C GLY A 53 10.57 1.17 6.69
N ILE A 54 10.08 0.62 7.81
CA ILE A 54 8.69 0.17 7.98
C ILE A 54 8.21 0.59 9.37
N ALA A 55 7.06 1.27 9.43
CA ALA A 55 6.40 1.61 10.68
C ALA A 55 5.78 0.37 11.36
N PRO A 56 5.77 0.26 12.70
CA PRO A 56 5.15 -0.87 13.41
C PRO A 56 3.69 -1.14 12.99
N GLU A 57 2.91 -0.09 12.76
CA GLU A 57 1.49 -0.17 12.40
C GLU A 57 1.28 -0.73 10.98
N ALA A 58 2.28 -0.57 10.09
CA ALA A 58 2.22 -1.12 8.74
C ALA A 58 2.24 -2.66 8.73
N PHE A 59 2.92 -3.29 9.70
CA PHE A 59 2.92 -4.75 9.84
C PHE A 59 1.53 -5.31 10.13
N GLU A 60 0.67 -4.57 10.84
CA GLU A 60 -0.70 -5.01 11.13
C GLU A 60 -1.54 -5.14 9.84
N SER A 61 -1.37 -4.20 8.90
CA SER A 61 -2.02 -4.24 7.59
C SER A 61 -1.53 -5.43 6.76
N ILE A 62 -0.22 -5.62 6.68
CA ILE A 62 0.40 -6.75 5.95
C ILE A 62 -0.11 -8.09 6.48
N LEU A 63 -0.15 -8.26 7.82
CA LEU A 63 -0.61 -9.51 8.44
C LEU A 63 -2.12 -9.75 8.26
N ARG A 64 -2.92 -8.67 8.24
CA ARG A 64 -4.38 -8.74 8.07
C ARG A 64 -4.76 -9.10 6.63
N THR A 65 -4.18 -8.39 5.67
CA THR A 65 -4.49 -8.54 4.24
C THR A 65 -3.83 -9.78 3.63
N LYS A 66 -2.62 -10.14 4.09
CA LYS A 66 -1.78 -11.25 3.60
C LYS A 66 -1.40 -11.12 2.11
N VAL A 67 -1.54 -9.91 1.56
CA VAL A 67 -1.26 -9.53 0.17
C VAL A 67 -0.48 -8.22 0.19
#